data_AF-A0A099VCJ0-F1
#
_entry.id   AF-A0A099VCJ0-F1
#
_cell.length_a   1.000
_cell.length_b   1.000
_cell.length_c   1.000
_cell.angle_alpha   90.00
_cell.angle_beta   90.00
_cell.angle_gamma   90.00
#
_symmetry.space_group_name_H-M   'P 1'
#
loop_
_entity.id
_entity.type
_entity.pdbx_description
1 polymer ?
#
loop_
_entity_poly.entity_id
_entity_poly.type
_entity_poly.pdbx_seq_one_letter_code
_entity_poly.pdbx_strand_id
1 'polypeptide(L)'
;MSRKLLSLGYIYEMIGKHEEALAFFEQVLEKDSKTLSTALIKEAHLGIKANEMALRFKKDKSLITKNLDMQVMQEKIAIFKENPKNLTGWFSQWN
;
A
#
# COMPACT_ATOMS: atom_id res chain seq x y z
N MET A 1 9.99 18.06 -7.80
CA MET A 1 8.78 17.62 -8.54
C MET A 1 8.27 16.26 -8.05
N SER A 2 9.11 15.23 -7.94
CA SER A 2 8.70 13.86 -7.58
C SER A 2 8.02 13.72 -6.21
N ARG A 3 8.42 14.50 -5.18
CA ARG A 3 7.69 14.55 -3.91
C ARG A 3 6.23 15.01 -4.06
N LYS A 4 5.95 15.97 -4.95
CA LYS A 4 4.57 16.43 -5.20
C LYS A 4 3.74 15.34 -5.85
N LEU A 5 4.34 14.57 -6.76
CA LEU A 5 3.69 13.41 -7.39
C LEU A 5 3.38 12.32 -6.36
N LEU A 6 4.32 12.00 -5.44
CA LEU A 6 4.03 11.09 -4.32
C LEU A 6 2.89 11.60 -3.44
N SER A 7 2.90 12.87 -3.07
CA SER A 7 1.81 13.45 -2.27
C SER A 7 0.46 13.33 -2.98
N LEU A 8 0.40 13.56 -4.29
CA LEU A 8 -0.81 13.36 -5.07
C LEU A 8 -1.23 11.88 -5.10
N GLY A 9 -0.30 10.96 -5.35
CA GLY A 9 -0.55 9.52 -5.30
C GLY A 9 -1.21 9.09 -3.98
N TYR A 10 -0.65 9.54 -2.84
CA TYR A 10 -1.24 9.28 -1.53
C TYR A 10 -2.60 9.94 -1.33
N ILE A 11 -2.81 11.18 -1.79
CA ILE A 11 -4.11 11.84 -1.68
C ILE A 11 -5.19 11.05 -2.43
N TYR A 12 -4.90 10.63 -3.67
CA TYR A 12 -5.83 9.83 -4.48
C TYR A 12 -6.07 8.44 -3.88
N GLU A 13 -5.04 7.80 -3.33
CA GLU A 13 -5.15 6.53 -2.60
C GLU A 13 -6.09 6.66 -1.39
N MET A 14 -5.91 7.71 -0.56
CA MET A 14 -6.72 7.92 0.65
C MET A 14 -8.20 8.16 0.36
N ILE A 15 -8.53 8.73 -0.81
CA ILE A 15 -9.92 8.94 -1.24
C ILE A 15 -10.48 7.77 -2.06
N GLY A 16 -9.77 6.65 -2.15
CA GLY A 16 -10.22 5.42 -2.81
C GLY A 16 -10.15 5.45 -4.34
N LYS A 17 -9.44 6.42 -4.91
CA LYS A 17 -9.23 6.60 -6.36
C LYS A 17 -7.93 5.93 -6.77
N HIS A 18 -7.93 4.59 -6.74
CA HIS A 18 -6.74 3.77 -6.88
C HIS A 18 -6.12 3.84 -8.29
N GLU A 19 -6.94 3.96 -9.34
CA GLU A 19 -6.47 4.11 -10.72
C GLU A 19 -5.73 5.44 -10.91
N GLU A 20 -6.27 6.55 -10.40
CA GLU A 20 -5.57 7.84 -10.44
C GLU A 20 -4.31 7.85 -9.56
N ALA A 21 -4.35 7.19 -8.40
CA ALA A 21 -3.18 7.07 -7.52
C ALA A 21 -2.02 6.36 -8.22
N LEU A 22 -2.30 5.25 -8.94
CA LEU A 22 -1.32 4.51 -9.72
C LEU A 22 -0.59 5.40 -10.72
N ALA A 23 -1.34 6.18 -11.50
CA ALA A 23 -0.77 7.07 -12.51
C ALA A 23 0.23 8.08 -11.92
N PHE A 24 0.00 8.57 -10.70
CA PHE A 24 0.95 9.47 -10.04
C PHE A 24 2.20 8.76 -9.52
N PHE A 25 2.07 7.54 -8.99
CA PHE A 25 3.21 6.74 -8.56
C PHE A 25 4.07 6.29 -9.75
N GLU A 26 3.46 5.93 -10.88
CA GLU A 26 4.17 5.60 -12.12
C GLU A 26 4.96 6.79 -12.66
N GLN A 27 4.36 7.98 -12.67
CA GLN A 27 5.06 9.23 -13.05
C GLN A 27 6.26 9.56 -12.15
N VAL A 28 6.28 9.08 -10.89
CA VAL A 28 7.48 9.20 -10.04
C VAL A 28 8.61 8.35 -10.60
N LEU A 29 8.33 7.18 -11.14
CA LEU A 29 9.31 6.22 -11.67
C LEU A 29 9.74 6.53 -13.11
N GLU A 30 8.88 7.18 -13.90
CA GLU A 30 9.19 7.60 -15.28
C GLU A 30 10.17 8.78 -15.35
N LYS A 31 10.25 9.60 -14.30
CA LYS A 31 11.26 10.68 -14.23
C LYS A 31 12.65 10.06 -14.11
N ASP A 32 13.59 10.59 -14.89
CA ASP A 32 14.96 10.12 -15.07
C ASP A 32 15.55 9.50 -13.78
N SER A 33 15.52 8.16 -13.74
CA SER A 33 15.77 7.31 -12.57
C SER A 33 17.14 7.52 -11.94
N LYS A 34 18.05 8.17 -12.68
CA LYS A 34 19.40 8.56 -12.25
C LYS A 34 19.44 9.69 -11.21
N THR A 35 18.35 10.45 -11.06
CA THR A 35 18.28 11.59 -10.10
C THR A 35 17.36 11.32 -8.91
N LEU A 36 16.59 10.23 -8.94
CA LEU A 36 15.68 9.86 -7.87
C LEU A 36 16.44 9.17 -6.75
N SER A 37 16.22 9.63 -5.52
CA SER A 37 16.71 8.89 -4.34
C SER A 37 16.04 7.52 -4.26
N THR A 38 16.78 6.51 -3.84
CA THR A 38 16.27 5.15 -3.59
C THR A 38 15.03 5.13 -2.70
N ALA A 39 14.90 6.06 -1.75
CA ALA A 39 13.72 6.18 -0.89
C ALA A 39 12.44 6.48 -1.69
N LEU A 40 12.47 7.49 -2.56
CA LEU A 40 11.33 7.86 -3.42
C LEU A 40 10.93 6.71 -4.37
N ILE A 41 11.92 5.97 -4.89
CA ILE A 41 11.68 4.80 -5.74
C ILE A 41 10.97 3.70 -4.95
N LYS A 42 11.41 3.43 -3.71
CA LYS A 42 10.77 2.46 -2.83
C LYS A 42 9.34 2.87 -2.48
N GLU A 43 9.12 4.13 -2.13
CA GLU A 43 7.79 4.66 -1.83
C GLU A 43 6.83 4.53 -3.02
N ALA A 44 7.27 4.88 -4.23
CA ALA A 44 6.45 4.76 -5.43
C ALA A 44 6.05 3.30 -5.72
N HIS A 45 7.01 2.35 -5.64
CA HIS A 45 6.69 0.93 -5.83
C HIS A 45 5.74 0.39 -4.75
N LEU A 46 5.88 0.83 -3.50
CA LEU A 46 4.95 0.44 -2.43
C LEU A 46 3.54 0.95 -2.72
N GLY A 47 3.42 2.23 -3.13
CA GLY A 47 2.15 2.82 -3.56
C GLY A 47 1.51 2.04 -4.71
N ILE A 48 2.28 1.70 -5.75
CA ILE A 48 1.77 0.90 -6.89
C ILE A 48 1.22 -0.44 -6.41
N LYS A 49 2.01 -1.20 -5.65
CA LYS A 49 1.61 -2.52 -5.16
C LYS A 49 0.36 -2.45 -4.28
N ALA A 50 0.26 -1.44 -3.41
CA ALA A 50 -0.89 -1.26 -2.53
C ALA A 50 -2.17 -0.97 -3.34
N ASN A 51 -2.10 -0.07 -4.32
CA ASN A 51 -3.27 0.31 -5.13
C ASN A 51 -3.69 -0.82 -6.09
N GLU A 52 -2.75 -1.55 -6.70
CA GLU A 52 -3.07 -2.76 -7.46
C GLU A 52 -3.79 -3.81 -6.62
N MET A 53 -3.34 -4.01 -5.38
CA MET A 53 -3.97 -4.94 -4.44
C MET A 53 -5.38 -4.47 -4.09
N ALA A 54 -5.58 -3.18 -3.83
CA ALA A 54 -6.90 -2.61 -3.56
C ALA A 54 -7.87 -2.82 -4.74
N LEU A 55 -7.40 -2.63 -5.98
CA LEU A 55 -8.19 -2.89 -7.19
C LEU A 55 -8.55 -4.36 -7.36
N ARG A 56 -7.59 -5.27 -7.13
CA ARG A 56 -7.87 -6.72 -7.15
C ARG A 56 -8.90 -7.09 -6.10
N PHE A 57 -8.79 -6.56 -4.88
CA PHE A 57 -9.75 -6.80 -3.80
C PHE A 57 -11.15 -6.31 -4.16
N LYS A 58 -11.26 -5.13 -4.78
CA LYS A 58 -12.53 -4.55 -5.22
C LYS A 58 -13.18 -5.39 -6.33
N LYS A 59 -12.36 -5.93 -7.25
CA LYS A 59 -12.83 -6.80 -8.34
C LYS A 59 -13.31 -8.15 -7.82
N ASP A 60 -12.49 -8.80 -6.99
CA ASP A 60 -12.80 -10.08 -6.37
C ASP A 60 -11.97 -10.24 -5.10
N LYS A 61 -12.65 -10.23 -3.96
CA LYS A 61 -12.03 -10.35 -2.65
C LYS A 61 -11.24 -11.67 -2.50
N SER A 62 -11.72 -12.75 -3.12
CA SER A 62 -11.10 -14.07 -3.03
C SER A 62 -9.70 -14.10 -3.65
N LEU A 63 -9.38 -13.19 -4.59
CA LEU A 63 -8.05 -13.09 -5.18
C LEU A 63 -6.96 -12.80 -4.15
N ILE A 64 -7.32 -12.21 -3.02
CA ILE A 64 -6.40 -11.88 -1.93
C ILE A 64 -6.71 -12.71 -0.68
N THR A 65 -7.96 -13.13 -0.49
CA THR A 65 -8.39 -13.81 0.75
C THR A 65 -8.51 -15.32 0.65
N LYS A 66 -8.38 -15.95 -0.53
CA LYS A 66 -8.66 -17.40 -0.72
C LYS A 66 -7.90 -18.35 0.21
N ASN A 67 -6.71 -17.96 0.66
CA ASN A 67 -5.85 -18.75 1.53
C ASN A 67 -5.64 -18.09 2.90
N LEU A 68 -6.45 -17.08 3.23
CA LEU A 68 -6.40 -16.38 4.50
C LEU A 68 -7.54 -16.85 5.38
N ASP A 69 -7.23 -17.17 6.63
CA ASP A 69 -8.25 -17.28 7.66
C ASP A 69 -8.75 -15.86 8.01
N MET A 70 -9.90 -15.50 7.43
CA MET A 70 -10.48 -14.17 7.58
C MET A 70 -10.97 -13.91 9.00
N GLN A 71 -11.31 -14.95 9.77
CA GLN A 71 -11.74 -14.80 11.16
C GLN A 71 -10.54 -14.40 12.02
N VAL A 72 -9.44 -15.15 11.92
CA VAL A 72 -8.18 -14.81 12.61
C VAL A 72 -7.67 -13.42 12.20
N MET A 73 -7.82 -13.06 10.92
CA MET A 73 -7.45 -11.72 10.45
C MET A 73 -8.30 -10.62 11.10
N GLN A 74 -9.62 -10.81 11.21
CA GLN A 74 -10.52 -9.83 11.83
C GLN A 74 -10.27 -9.66 13.33
N GLU A 75 -10.05 -10.77 14.05
CA GLU A 75 -9.67 -10.75 15.47
C GLU A 75 -8.39 -9.94 15.68
N LYS A 76 -7.38 -10.16 14.83
CA LYS A 76 -6.12 -9.39 14.87
C LYS A 76 -6.32 -7.91 14.58
N ILE A 77 -7.16 -7.56 13.61
CA ILE A 77 -7.49 -6.16 13.31
C ILE A 77 -8.21 -5.50 14.50
N ALA A 78 -9.08 -6.24 15.22
CA ALA A 78 -9.73 -5.72 16.42
C ALA A 78 -8.71 -5.40 17.51
N ILE A 79 -7.80 -6.34 17.80
CA ILE A 79 -6.69 -6.13 18.76
C ILE A 79 -5.82 -4.93 18.37
N PHE A 80 -5.58 -4.73 17.06
CA PHE A 80 -4.84 -3.56 16.56
C PHE A 80 -5.56 -2.24 16.84
N LYS A 81 -6.87 -2.18 16.55
CA LYS A 81 -7.68 -0.98 16.77
C LYS A 81 -7.67 -0.57 18.24
N GLU A 82 -7.59 -1.53 19.15
CA GLU A 82 -7.48 -1.30 20.60
C GLU A 82 -6.07 -0.83 20.99
N ASN A 83 -5.01 -1.43 20.45
CA ASN A 83 -3.63 -0.98 20.69
C ASN A 83 -2.69 -1.26 19.49
N PRO A 84 -2.33 -0.21 18.72
CA PRO A 84 -1.47 -0.35 17.55
C PRO A 84 -0.07 -0.93 17.80
N LYS A 85 0.45 -0.84 19.04
CA LYS A 85 1.79 -1.35 19.42
C LYS A 85 1.87 -2.87 19.47
N ASN A 86 0.73 -3.56 19.52
CA ASN A 86 0.69 -5.03 19.62
C ASN A 86 1.14 -5.73 18.31
N LEU A 87 1.13 -5.04 17.17
CA LEU A 87 1.57 -5.60 15.88
C LEU A 87 3.06 -5.43 15.61
N THR A 88 3.69 -4.38 16.15
CA THR A 88 5.14 -4.16 15.99
C THR A 88 5.98 -5.30 16.57
N GLY A 89 5.53 -5.92 17.67
CA GLY A 89 6.20 -7.09 18.25
C GLY A 89 5.93 -8.41 17.52
N TRP A 90 4.90 -8.47 16.68
CA TRP A 90 4.52 -9.69 15.97
C TRP A 90 5.16 -9.78 14.57
N PHE A 91 5.22 -8.68 13.82
CA PHE A 91 5.95 -8.66 12.54
C PHE A 91 7.45 -8.94 12.69
N SER A 92 8.03 -8.61 13.84
CA SER A 92 9.41 -8.99 14.16
C SER A 92 9.62 -10.50 14.37
N GLN A 93 8.55 -11.26 14.63
CA GLN A 93 8.58 -12.71 14.82
C GLN A 93 8.22 -13.48 13.55
N TRP A 94 7.84 -12.79 12.47
CA TRP A 94 7.44 -13.41 11.21
C TRP A 94 8.60 -13.57 10.20
N ASN A 95 9.83 -13.64 10.71
CA ASN A 95 11.03 -14.08 9.98
C ASN A 95 11.35 -15.54 10.30
#